data_AF-A0A9N8LKE9-F1
#
_entry.id   AF-A0A9N8LKE9-F1
#
_cell.length_a   1.000
_cell.length_b   1.000
_cell.length_c   1.000
_cell.angle_alpha   90.00
_cell.angle_beta   90.00
_cell.angle_gamma   90.00
#
_symmetry.space_group_name_H-M   'P 1'
#
loop_
_entity.id
_entity.type
_entity.pdbx_description
1 polymer ?
#
loop_
_entity_poly.entity_id
_entity_poly.type
_entity_poly.pdbx_seq_one_letter_code
_entity_poly.pdbx_strand_id
1 'polypeptide(L)'
;MGVLDLFTTSKTPSAVNFASGGRPGSLDTLAQQAAAAASQSLAYFPHPVLDPRVHVLPALEAFPAAVRASFPHWAAYADPRAYFHFYTHADPMQSAVAICIGFSAWCYGRQKLTGNASIVDGLWTFLPVIYATHFAFGSGTIPEPRVLLLWSLYVLWSVRLTYNAVRRGIFNKGEEDYRWPLLRASMSRLSFELLSITFIAPIQNVLLAITALPVYVLVTLSRPEYAVLQPTRPTSTLGPADVILTLLLLLNLTVQFIADAQQQRYQGFKRGLDQNCKHPITIPADKLLLLHGGTSPAGVVTNGNKAAQLHPDNVELYHGLTNGDKKRGFITKGLWAWSRHPNFCCEQTTWWIFYAFTVITFLPPSVLVDLGNSDLLGNSGIIGNAAKAASKLATKAVYPSPPTWTYFMNYAAAGALAMNGLFYASTLYSEGVSAAKYPAYATYQKRVGMFHPVDTLLRGLYYRFLVSEQTRTRVEAEIWGELGDASKKVN
;
A
#
# COMPACT_ATOMS: atom_id res chain seq x y z
N MET A 1 -11.67 7.33 28.34
CA MET A 1 -12.49 6.11 28.18
C MET A 1 -12.31 5.67 26.74
N GLY A 2 -11.39 4.73 26.54
CA GLY A 2 -10.63 4.58 25.30
C GLY A 2 -11.05 3.38 24.47
N VAL A 3 -10.56 3.37 23.22
CA VAL A 3 -10.73 2.35 22.17
C VAL A 3 -10.42 0.90 22.63
N LEU A 4 -9.80 0.72 23.80
CA LEU A 4 -9.51 -0.58 24.43
C LEU A 4 -10.71 -1.22 25.16
N ASP A 5 -11.72 -0.44 25.61
CA ASP A 5 -12.89 -1.01 26.31
C ASP A 5 -13.86 -1.75 25.36
N LEU A 6 -13.69 -1.61 24.04
CA LEU A 6 -14.46 -2.34 23.01
C LEU A 6 -14.09 -3.83 22.90
N PHE A 7 -12.99 -4.27 23.54
CA PHE A 7 -12.45 -5.62 23.40
C PHE A 7 -12.48 -6.46 24.69
N THR A 8 -12.88 -5.90 25.83
CA THR A 8 -12.67 -6.55 27.15
C THR A 8 -13.95 -6.93 27.91
N THR A 9 -15.14 -6.73 27.35
CA THR A 9 -16.39 -7.22 27.99
C THR A 9 -16.74 -8.63 27.52
N SER A 10 -16.03 -9.60 28.09
CA SER A 10 -16.31 -11.02 27.90
C SER A 10 -17.56 -11.45 28.69
N LYS A 11 -18.68 -11.62 27.99
CA LYS A 11 -19.46 -12.84 28.18
C LYS A 11 -19.18 -13.71 26.96
N THR A 12 -18.29 -14.68 27.10
CA THR A 12 -18.21 -15.82 26.18
C THR A 12 -19.61 -16.41 26.09
N PRO A 13 -20.31 -16.36 24.93
CA PRO A 13 -21.47 -17.20 24.74
C PRO A 13 -20.96 -18.63 24.79
N SER A 14 -21.56 -19.45 25.64
CA SER A 14 -21.34 -20.89 25.71
C SER A 14 -21.29 -21.46 24.29
N ALA A 15 -20.30 -22.32 24.01
CA ALA A 15 -20.22 -23.05 22.75
C ALA A 15 -21.59 -23.65 22.43
N VAL A 16 -22.25 -23.15 21.38
CA VAL A 16 -23.52 -23.68 20.93
C VAL A 16 -23.24 -25.08 20.41
N ASN A 17 -23.70 -26.08 21.16
CA ASN A 17 -23.56 -27.48 20.82
C ASN A 17 -24.55 -27.79 19.68
N PHE A 18 -24.06 -27.83 18.45
CA PHE A 18 -24.87 -28.18 17.27
C PHE A 18 -25.09 -29.68 17.19
N ALA A 19 -25.94 -30.20 18.08
CA ALA A 19 -26.54 -31.52 17.94
C ALA A 19 -28.00 -31.34 17.46
N SER A 20 -28.20 -31.06 16.17
CA SER A 20 -29.51 -31.13 15.53
C SER A 20 -29.37 -31.88 14.20
N GLY A 21 -30.19 -32.92 14.02
CA GLY A 21 -30.10 -33.95 12.98
C GLY A 21 -30.45 -33.50 11.55
N GLY A 22 -29.97 -32.33 11.11
CA GLY A 22 -30.04 -31.90 9.72
C GLY A 22 -28.95 -32.53 8.86
N ARG A 23 -29.24 -32.83 7.60
CA ARG A 23 -28.18 -33.17 6.62
C ARG A 23 -27.26 -31.95 6.46
N PRO A 24 -25.93 -32.09 6.55
CA PRO A 24 -24.99 -31.01 6.30
C PRO A 24 -25.29 -30.35 4.94
N GLY A 25 -25.47 -29.02 4.93
CA GLY A 25 -25.77 -28.26 3.72
C GLY A 25 -27.26 -28.15 3.36
N SER A 26 -28.18 -28.65 4.19
CA SER A 26 -29.60 -28.32 4.03
C SER A 26 -29.86 -26.83 4.33
N LEU A 27 -30.88 -26.24 3.70
CA LEU A 27 -31.26 -24.84 3.92
C LEU A 27 -31.48 -24.52 5.41
N ASP A 28 -32.05 -25.46 6.18
CA ASP A 28 -32.27 -25.29 7.62
C ASP A 28 -30.94 -25.20 8.40
N THR A 29 -29.96 -26.04 8.05
CA THR A 29 -28.63 -26.00 8.70
C THR A 29 -27.87 -24.72 8.35
N LEU A 30 -27.95 -24.26 7.10
CA LEU A 30 -27.33 -23.01 6.67
C LEU A 30 -27.98 -21.79 7.34
N ALA A 31 -29.31 -21.79 7.47
CA ALA A 31 -30.03 -20.74 8.19
C ALA A 31 -29.66 -20.69 9.68
N GLN A 32 -29.48 -21.84 10.33
CA GLN A 32 -29.03 -21.92 11.73
C GLN A 32 -27.60 -21.40 11.89
N GLN A 33 -26.69 -21.75 10.98
CA GLN A 33 -25.31 -21.26 10.98
C GLN A 33 -25.24 -19.73 10.76
N ALA A 34 -26.00 -19.22 9.81
CA ALA A 34 -26.10 -17.79 9.55
C ALA A 34 -26.66 -17.02 10.76
N ALA A 35 -27.69 -17.55 11.42
CA ALA A 35 -28.25 -16.96 12.64
C ALA A 35 -27.24 -16.95 13.80
N ALA A 36 -26.46 -18.02 13.96
CA ALA A 36 -25.41 -18.09 14.97
C ALA A 36 -24.30 -17.06 14.72
N ALA A 37 -23.81 -16.94 13.48
CA ALA A 37 -22.84 -15.92 13.10
C ALA A 37 -23.35 -14.49 13.35
N ALA A 38 -24.61 -14.22 13.00
CA ALA A 38 -25.25 -12.94 13.27
C ALA A 38 -25.36 -12.64 14.76
N SER A 39 -25.61 -13.65 15.60
CA SER A 39 -25.69 -13.49 17.06
C SER A 39 -24.34 -13.22 17.74
N GLN A 40 -23.24 -13.68 17.13
CA GLN A 40 -21.87 -13.45 17.62
C GLN A 40 -21.30 -12.10 17.19
N SER A 41 -21.81 -11.55 16.07
CA SER A 41 -21.45 -10.21 15.60
C SER A 41 -21.98 -9.14 16.55
N LEU A 42 -21.19 -8.11 16.84
CA LEU A 42 -21.72 -6.93 17.54
C LEU A 42 -22.81 -6.26 16.71
N ALA A 43 -23.78 -5.68 17.40
CA ALA A 43 -24.83 -4.83 16.84
C ALA A 43 -24.30 -3.59 16.08
N TYR A 44 -23.00 -3.31 16.15
CA TYR A 44 -22.36 -2.21 15.44
C TYR A 44 -21.87 -2.59 14.03
N PHE A 45 -21.61 -3.86 13.71
CA PHE A 45 -21.14 -4.21 12.37
C PHE A 45 -22.32 -4.38 11.41
N PRO A 46 -22.25 -3.85 10.17
CA PRO A 46 -23.32 -3.99 9.20
C PRO A 46 -23.42 -5.40 8.61
N HIS A 47 -22.40 -6.25 8.80
CA HIS A 47 -22.40 -7.64 8.37
C HIS A 47 -21.46 -8.47 9.26
N PRO A 48 -21.79 -9.73 9.60
CA PRO A 48 -20.96 -10.55 10.52
C PRO A 48 -19.52 -10.75 10.07
N VAL A 49 -19.27 -10.86 8.76
CA VAL A 49 -17.92 -10.99 8.17
C VAL A 49 -17.00 -9.78 8.42
N LEU A 50 -17.56 -8.64 8.87
CA LEU A 50 -16.75 -7.49 9.28
C LEU A 50 -16.36 -7.53 10.77
N ASP A 51 -17.00 -8.37 11.58
CA ASP A 51 -16.64 -8.58 12.97
C ASP A 51 -15.53 -9.64 13.06
N PRO A 52 -14.32 -9.31 13.54
CA PRO A 52 -13.23 -10.27 13.62
C PRO A 52 -13.53 -11.45 14.56
N ARG A 53 -14.48 -11.36 15.49
CA ARG A 53 -14.85 -12.48 16.39
C ARG A 53 -15.64 -13.59 15.69
N VAL A 54 -16.24 -13.30 14.54
CA VAL A 54 -17.11 -14.25 13.85
C VAL A 54 -16.30 -15.33 13.12
N HIS A 55 -15.14 -14.97 12.57
CA HIS A 55 -14.32 -15.90 11.77
C HIS A 55 -12.82 -15.71 11.93
N VAL A 56 -12.29 -14.47 11.97
CA VAL A 56 -10.84 -14.23 12.04
C VAL A 56 -10.23 -14.73 13.35
N LEU A 57 -10.71 -14.24 14.50
CA LEU A 57 -10.18 -14.60 15.81
C LEU A 57 -10.37 -16.09 16.10
N PRO A 58 -11.55 -16.70 15.86
CA PRO A 58 -11.69 -18.15 15.96
C PRO A 58 -10.71 -18.92 15.07
N ALA A 59 -10.47 -18.48 13.83
CA ALA A 59 -9.49 -19.12 12.95
C ALA A 59 -8.07 -19.05 13.52
N LEU A 60 -7.67 -17.90 14.07
CA LEU A 60 -6.38 -17.71 14.72
C LEU A 60 -6.24 -18.54 16.00
N GLU A 61 -7.26 -18.57 16.85
CA GLU A 61 -7.29 -19.35 18.09
C GLU A 61 -7.23 -20.87 17.82
N ALA A 62 -7.88 -21.32 16.74
CA ALA A 62 -7.87 -22.71 16.32
C ALA A 62 -6.57 -23.13 15.59
N PHE A 63 -5.67 -22.20 15.24
CA PHE A 63 -4.45 -22.50 14.50
C PHE A 63 -3.59 -23.61 15.15
N PRO A 64 -3.27 -23.59 16.46
CA PRO A 64 -2.48 -24.66 17.08
C PRO A 64 -3.19 -26.03 17.05
N ALA A 65 -4.52 -26.03 17.11
CA ALA A 65 -5.29 -27.27 16.99
C ALA A 65 -5.26 -27.82 15.56
N ALA A 66 -5.43 -26.96 14.56
CA ALA A 66 -5.36 -27.33 13.14
C ALA A 66 -3.98 -27.88 12.75
N VAL A 67 -2.90 -27.27 13.26
CA VAL A 67 -1.53 -27.78 13.08
C VAL A 67 -1.36 -29.15 13.72
N ARG A 68 -1.78 -29.34 14.97
CA ARG A 68 -1.68 -30.66 15.65
C ARG A 68 -2.49 -31.74 14.96
N ALA A 69 -3.66 -31.40 14.41
CA ALA A 69 -4.50 -32.33 13.66
C ALA A 69 -3.84 -32.77 12.35
N SER A 70 -3.18 -31.85 11.64
CA SER A 70 -2.52 -32.16 10.36
C SER A 70 -1.11 -32.74 10.52
N PHE A 71 -0.44 -32.45 11.63
CA PHE A 71 0.93 -32.90 11.95
C PHE A 71 0.98 -33.57 13.32
N PRO A 72 0.37 -34.75 13.51
CA PRO A 72 0.22 -35.40 14.82
C PRO A 72 1.53 -35.98 15.39
N HIS A 73 2.53 -36.22 14.53
CA HIS A 73 3.84 -36.76 14.92
C HIS A 73 4.95 -36.18 14.03
N TRP A 74 6.20 -36.28 14.48
CA TRP A 74 7.35 -35.67 13.78
C TRP A 74 7.48 -36.12 12.32
N ALA A 75 7.16 -37.39 12.01
CA ALA A 75 7.23 -37.91 10.65
C ALA A 75 6.23 -37.25 9.68
N ALA A 76 5.14 -36.66 10.18
CA ALA A 76 4.16 -35.97 9.35
C ALA A 76 4.74 -34.67 8.76
N TYR A 77 5.70 -34.03 9.43
CA TYR A 77 6.41 -32.86 8.90
C TYR A 77 7.33 -33.21 7.73
N ALA A 78 7.65 -34.48 7.52
CA ALA A 78 8.39 -34.94 6.35
C ALA A 78 7.46 -35.35 5.19
N ASP A 79 6.14 -35.43 5.40
CA ASP A 79 5.17 -35.87 4.40
C ASP A 79 4.53 -34.66 3.69
N PRO A 80 4.78 -34.44 2.38
CA PRO A 80 4.13 -33.38 1.61
C PRO A 80 2.60 -33.45 1.63
N ARG A 81 2.01 -34.63 1.84
CA ARG A 81 0.55 -34.81 1.90
C ARG A 81 -0.05 -34.16 3.13
N ALA A 82 0.66 -34.13 4.25
CA ALA A 82 0.22 -33.45 5.47
C ALA A 82 0.09 -31.92 5.25
N TYR A 83 1.03 -31.32 4.50
CA TYR A 83 0.96 -29.92 4.12
C TYR A 83 -0.19 -29.63 3.15
N PHE A 84 -0.40 -30.49 2.16
CA PHE A 84 -1.53 -30.35 1.24
C PHE A 84 -2.87 -30.48 1.97
N HIS A 85 -2.98 -31.45 2.89
CA HIS A 85 -4.15 -31.63 3.73
C HIS A 85 -4.41 -30.39 4.60
N PHE A 86 -3.39 -29.89 5.31
CA PHE A 86 -3.50 -28.66 6.09
C PHE A 86 -3.97 -27.50 5.22
N TYR A 87 -3.34 -27.28 4.06
CA TYR A 87 -3.68 -26.18 3.16
C TYR A 87 -5.13 -26.23 2.65
N THR A 88 -5.65 -27.42 2.37
CA THR A 88 -6.99 -27.62 1.77
C THR A 88 -8.13 -27.71 2.79
N HIS A 89 -7.83 -28.06 4.04
CA HIS A 89 -8.86 -28.29 5.08
C HIS A 89 -8.83 -27.26 6.22
N ALA A 90 -7.71 -26.57 6.43
CA ALA A 90 -7.62 -25.49 7.41
C ALA A 90 -8.33 -24.22 6.92
N ASP A 91 -8.67 -23.32 7.83
CA ASP A 91 -9.12 -21.98 7.43
C ASP A 91 -8.00 -21.31 6.61
N PRO A 92 -8.30 -20.63 5.49
CA PRO A 92 -7.28 -19.90 4.72
C PRO A 92 -6.45 -18.94 5.60
N MET A 93 -7.01 -18.36 6.65
CA MET A 93 -6.25 -17.54 7.60
C MET A 93 -5.15 -18.36 8.32
N GLN A 94 -5.41 -19.61 8.68
CA GLN A 94 -4.45 -20.50 9.33
C GLN A 94 -3.29 -20.83 8.39
N SER A 95 -3.58 -21.12 7.13
CA SER A 95 -2.57 -21.32 6.09
C SER A 95 -1.74 -20.06 5.85
N ALA A 96 -2.37 -18.87 5.83
CA ALA A 96 -1.66 -17.60 5.73
C ALA A 96 -0.71 -17.35 6.91
N VAL A 97 -1.13 -17.68 8.15
CA VAL A 97 -0.27 -17.60 9.34
C VAL A 97 0.93 -18.54 9.21
N ALA A 98 0.72 -19.78 8.77
CA ALA A 98 1.82 -20.73 8.55
C ALA A 98 2.81 -20.22 7.48
N ILE A 99 2.31 -19.68 6.36
CA ILE A 99 3.12 -19.06 5.31
C ILE A 99 3.94 -17.89 5.89
N CYS A 100 3.31 -17.03 6.71
CA CYS A 100 3.97 -15.89 7.34
C CYS A 100 5.08 -16.30 8.29
N ILE A 101 4.85 -17.32 9.14
CA ILE A 101 5.88 -17.90 10.01
C ILE A 101 7.03 -18.46 9.18
N GLY A 102 6.74 -19.20 8.10
CA GLY A 102 7.73 -19.76 7.19
C GLY A 102 8.63 -18.70 6.56
N PHE A 103 8.05 -17.65 5.96
CA PHE A 103 8.81 -16.56 5.37
C PHE A 103 9.58 -15.74 6.41
N SER A 104 9.05 -15.59 7.62
CA SER A 104 9.74 -14.91 8.73
C SER A 104 10.98 -15.68 9.17
N ALA A 105 10.86 -17.00 9.38
CA ALA A 105 11.99 -17.88 9.70
C ALA A 105 13.03 -17.89 8.57
N TRP A 106 12.57 -17.95 7.32
CA TRP A 106 13.44 -17.88 6.14
C TRP A 106 14.18 -16.54 6.05
N CYS A 107 13.50 -15.40 6.20
CA CYS A 107 14.11 -14.07 6.21
C CYS A 107 15.19 -13.96 7.28
N TYR A 108 14.86 -14.35 8.51
CA TYR A 108 15.80 -14.31 9.63
C TYR A 108 17.02 -15.19 9.38
N GLY A 109 16.81 -16.45 8.98
CA GLY A 109 17.90 -17.38 8.67
C GLY A 109 18.79 -16.87 7.54
N ARG A 110 18.20 -16.35 6.46
CA ARG A 110 18.94 -15.77 5.34
C ARG A 110 19.73 -14.54 5.76
N GLN A 111 19.17 -13.67 6.59
CA GLN A 111 19.88 -12.50 7.13
C GLN A 111 21.11 -12.94 7.95
N LYS A 112 21.03 -14.03 8.71
CA LYS A 112 22.20 -14.57 9.45
C LYS A 112 23.27 -15.12 8.54
N LEU A 113 22.87 -15.81 7.47
CA LEU A 113 23.81 -16.39 6.52
C LEU A 113 24.53 -15.34 5.68
N THR A 114 23.85 -14.26 5.30
CA THR A 114 24.41 -13.24 4.37
C THR A 114 24.85 -11.96 5.06
N GLY A 115 24.41 -11.70 6.29
CA GLY A 115 24.56 -10.42 6.97
C GLY A 115 23.69 -9.30 6.37
N ASN A 116 22.83 -9.57 5.40
CA ASN A 116 22.04 -8.58 4.65
C ASN A 116 20.59 -8.53 5.17
N ALA A 117 20.17 -7.38 5.70
CA ALA A 117 18.80 -7.19 6.21
C ALA A 117 17.77 -6.90 5.11
N SER A 118 18.20 -6.48 3.92
CA SER A 118 17.34 -6.19 2.76
C SER A 118 16.72 -7.41 2.10
N ILE A 119 16.96 -8.62 2.59
CA ILE A 119 16.30 -9.81 2.07
C ILE A 119 14.77 -9.66 2.13
N VAL A 120 14.25 -9.04 3.19
CA VAL A 120 12.82 -8.77 3.31
C VAL A 120 12.34 -7.70 2.32
N ASP A 121 13.20 -6.73 1.96
CA ASP A 121 12.86 -5.64 1.03
C ASP A 121 12.44 -6.17 -0.35
N GLY A 122 13.06 -7.25 -0.82
CA GLY A 122 12.66 -7.92 -2.06
C GLY A 122 11.28 -8.59 -1.97
N LEU A 123 10.94 -9.13 -0.80
CA LEU A 123 9.66 -9.81 -0.58
C LEU A 123 8.46 -8.86 -0.64
N TRP A 124 8.66 -7.57 -0.35
CA TRP A 124 7.63 -6.53 -0.51
C TRP A 124 7.03 -6.47 -1.91
N THR A 125 7.77 -6.92 -2.91
CA THR A 125 7.32 -6.89 -4.31
C THR A 125 6.37 -8.02 -4.68
N PHE A 126 6.39 -9.15 -3.93
CA PHE A 126 5.67 -10.38 -4.30
C PHE A 126 4.76 -10.94 -3.20
N LEU A 127 5.11 -10.81 -1.92
CA LEU A 127 4.32 -11.43 -0.86
C LEU A 127 2.86 -10.93 -0.79
N PRO A 128 2.55 -9.64 -0.97
CA PRO A 128 1.16 -9.19 -0.94
C PRO A 128 0.30 -9.86 -2.02
N VAL A 129 0.84 -10.05 -3.23
CA VAL A 129 0.12 -10.78 -4.30
C VAL A 129 0.07 -12.28 -4.04
N ILE A 130 1.08 -12.88 -3.39
CA ILE A 130 1.05 -14.28 -2.97
C ILE A 130 -0.06 -14.51 -1.94
N TYR A 131 -0.19 -13.65 -0.92
CA TYR A 131 -1.30 -13.73 0.05
C TYR A 131 -2.66 -13.47 -0.59
N ALA A 132 -2.77 -12.46 -1.47
CA ALA A 132 -4.00 -12.21 -2.22
C ALA A 132 -4.39 -13.43 -3.09
N THR A 133 -3.42 -14.07 -3.75
CA THR A 133 -3.64 -15.28 -4.55
C THR A 133 -4.05 -16.46 -3.67
N HIS A 134 -3.37 -16.64 -2.53
CA HIS A 134 -3.69 -17.68 -1.56
C HIS A 134 -5.14 -17.56 -1.09
N PHE A 135 -5.60 -16.36 -0.72
CA PHE A 135 -6.99 -16.17 -0.31
C PHE A 135 -7.96 -16.33 -1.47
N ALA A 136 -7.69 -15.74 -2.64
CA ALA A 136 -8.61 -15.77 -3.77
C ALA A 136 -8.83 -17.18 -4.32
N PHE A 137 -7.77 -17.99 -4.43
CA PHE A 137 -7.79 -19.28 -5.12
C PHE A 137 -7.62 -20.49 -4.17
N GLY A 138 -7.45 -20.27 -2.87
CA GLY A 138 -7.16 -21.33 -1.90
C GLY A 138 -8.25 -22.39 -1.78
N SER A 139 -9.52 -22.05 -2.06
CA SER A 139 -10.64 -23.00 -2.07
C SER A 139 -10.63 -23.94 -3.28
N GLY A 140 -9.79 -23.69 -4.30
CA GLY A 140 -9.78 -24.43 -5.56
C GLY A 140 -10.92 -24.09 -6.53
N THR A 141 -11.77 -23.12 -6.19
CA THR A 141 -12.85 -22.62 -7.06
C THR A 141 -12.44 -21.32 -7.76
N ILE A 142 -13.09 -21.02 -8.89
CA ILE A 142 -12.91 -19.74 -9.56
C ILE A 142 -13.44 -18.63 -8.62
N PRO A 143 -12.65 -17.57 -8.33
CA PRO A 143 -13.10 -16.48 -7.48
C PRO A 143 -14.26 -15.71 -8.09
N GLU A 144 -15.13 -15.15 -7.26
CA GLU A 144 -16.19 -14.27 -7.72
C GLU A 144 -15.63 -13.01 -8.41
N PRO A 145 -16.38 -12.38 -9.35
CA PRO A 145 -15.90 -11.27 -10.16
C PRO A 145 -15.23 -10.13 -9.40
N ARG A 146 -15.77 -9.68 -8.26
CA ARG A 146 -15.13 -8.61 -7.46
C ARG A 146 -13.80 -9.06 -6.84
N VAL A 147 -13.74 -10.31 -6.37
CA VAL A 147 -12.50 -10.90 -5.82
C VAL A 147 -11.45 -11.01 -6.92
N LEU A 148 -11.84 -11.53 -8.09
CA LEU A 148 -10.95 -11.66 -9.24
C LEU A 148 -10.45 -10.29 -9.74
N LEU A 149 -11.32 -9.29 -9.78
CA LEU A 149 -10.95 -7.90 -10.09
C LEU A 149 -9.91 -7.38 -9.10
N LEU A 150 -10.18 -7.44 -7.80
CA LEU A 150 -9.25 -6.96 -6.77
C LEU A 150 -7.91 -7.69 -6.85
N TRP A 151 -7.91 -9.01 -7.00
CA TRP A 151 -6.69 -9.79 -7.19
C TRP A 151 -5.90 -9.34 -8.44
N SER A 152 -6.58 -9.10 -9.56
CA SER A 152 -5.93 -8.62 -10.79
C SER A 152 -5.27 -7.26 -10.58
N LEU A 153 -5.88 -6.40 -9.77
CA LEU A 153 -5.30 -5.11 -9.39
C LEU A 153 -4.08 -5.25 -8.46
N TYR A 154 -4.06 -6.25 -7.56
CA TYR A 154 -2.88 -6.62 -6.79
C TYR A 154 -1.73 -7.09 -7.70
N VAL A 155 -2.04 -7.92 -8.71
CA VAL A 155 -1.05 -8.37 -9.70
C VAL A 155 -0.47 -7.18 -10.45
N LEU A 156 -1.31 -6.26 -10.93
CA LEU A 156 -0.85 -5.07 -11.65
C LEU A 156 0.05 -4.18 -10.77
N TRP A 157 -0.35 -3.95 -9.52
CA TRP A 157 0.46 -3.22 -8.54
C TRP A 157 1.82 -3.90 -8.31
N SER A 158 1.84 -5.23 -8.16
CA SER A 158 3.05 -6.03 -7.92
C SER A 158 3.97 -6.04 -9.14
N VAL A 159 3.44 -6.18 -10.36
CA VAL A 159 4.22 -6.08 -11.61
C VAL A 159 4.92 -4.73 -11.70
N ARG A 160 4.19 -3.64 -11.44
CA ARG A 160 4.75 -2.28 -11.40
C ARG A 160 5.86 -2.16 -10.36
N LEU A 161 5.64 -2.66 -9.15
CA LEU A 161 6.59 -2.56 -8.05
C LEU A 161 7.86 -3.36 -8.35
N THR A 162 7.67 -4.59 -8.79
CA THR A 162 8.74 -5.52 -9.18
C THR A 162 9.58 -4.92 -10.30
N TYR A 163 8.95 -4.37 -11.33
CA TYR A 163 9.66 -3.69 -12.42
C TYR A 163 10.52 -2.52 -11.91
N ASN A 164 10.04 -1.75 -10.92
CA ASN A 164 10.85 -0.71 -10.29
C ASN A 164 12.00 -1.29 -9.44
N ALA A 165 11.74 -2.34 -8.66
CA ALA A 165 12.73 -3.00 -7.82
C ALA A 165 13.88 -3.61 -8.63
N VAL A 166 13.57 -4.29 -9.74
CA VAL A 166 14.55 -4.84 -10.68
C VAL A 166 15.40 -3.73 -11.28
N ARG A 167 14.80 -2.63 -11.77
CA ARG A 167 15.54 -1.49 -12.33
C ARG A 167 16.45 -0.78 -11.31
N ARG A 168 16.08 -0.83 -10.03
CA ARG A 168 16.90 -0.30 -8.93
C ARG A 168 18.02 -1.25 -8.49
N GLY A 169 18.03 -2.49 -8.99
CA GLY A 169 19.02 -3.49 -8.63
C GLY A 169 18.78 -4.15 -7.27
N ILE A 170 17.57 -4.07 -6.70
CA ILE A 170 17.26 -4.65 -5.36
C ILE A 170 17.60 -6.15 -5.30
N PHE A 171 17.51 -6.85 -6.43
CA PHE A 171 17.80 -8.29 -6.53
C PHE A 171 19.23 -8.62 -6.94
N ASN A 172 20.09 -7.63 -7.16
CA ASN A 172 21.50 -7.89 -7.49
C ASN A 172 22.22 -8.49 -6.29
N LYS A 173 23.16 -9.40 -6.56
CA LYS A 173 23.90 -10.10 -5.52
C LYS A 173 24.71 -9.11 -4.68
N GLY A 174 24.47 -9.09 -3.37
CA GLY A 174 25.21 -8.26 -2.42
C GLY A 174 24.65 -6.84 -2.23
N GLU A 175 23.61 -6.44 -2.97
CA GLU A 175 22.95 -5.16 -2.73
C GLU A 175 22.19 -5.18 -1.39
N GLU A 176 22.40 -4.15 -0.59
CA GLU A 176 21.67 -3.88 0.65
C GLU A 176 21.18 -2.43 0.63
N ASP A 177 19.93 -2.21 1.03
CA ASP A 177 19.38 -0.87 1.18
C ASP A 177 20.21 -0.09 2.18
N TYR A 178 20.65 1.10 1.77
CA TYR A 178 21.56 1.97 2.52
C TYR A 178 21.09 2.28 3.94
N ARG A 179 19.78 2.18 4.23
CA ARG A 179 19.21 2.40 5.56
C ARG A 179 19.69 1.35 6.56
N TRP A 180 19.90 0.09 6.15
CA TRP A 180 20.28 -0.98 7.07
C TRP A 180 21.70 -0.84 7.63
N PRO A 181 22.75 -0.56 6.82
CA PRO A 181 24.07 -0.28 7.37
C PRO A 181 24.09 0.94 8.30
N LEU A 182 23.38 2.01 7.96
CA LEU A 182 23.29 3.21 8.79
C LEU A 182 22.61 2.90 10.14
N LEU A 183 21.49 2.18 10.11
CA LEU A 183 20.75 1.79 11.31
C LEU A 183 21.56 0.80 12.17
N ARG A 184 22.28 -0.12 11.54
CA ARG A 184 23.14 -1.09 12.23
C ARG A 184 24.31 -0.40 12.92
N ALA A 185 24.89 0.63 12.31
CA ALA A 185 25.97 1.41 12.90
C ALA A 185 25.50 2.29 14.07
N SER A 186 24.21 2.64 14.13
CA SER A 186 23.66 3.50 15.19
C SER A 186 23.19 2.76 16.44
N MET A 187 23.35 1.43 16.52
CA MET A 187 22.88 0.65 17.68
C MET A 187 23.80 -0.53 18.02
N SER A 188 23.63 -1.08 19.23
CA SER A 188 24.38 -2.24 19.68
C SER A 188 24.02 -3.50 18.88
N ARG A 189 24.91 -4.50 18.87
CA ARG A 189 24.64 -5.81 18.24
C ARG A 189 23.38 -6.47 18.80
N LEU A 190 23.16 -6.39 20.12
CA LEU A 190 21.96 -6.96 20.75
C LEU A 190 20.70 -6.21 20.32
N SER A 191 20.73 -4.87 20.28
CA SER A 191 19.60 -4.07 19.81
C SER A 191 19.23 -4.40 18.36
N PHE A 192 20.23 -4.56 17.49
CA PHE A 192 20.01 -4.95 16.10
C PHE A 192 19.51 -6.39 15.97
N GLU A 193 19.97 -7.29 16.84
CA GLU A 193 19.47 -8.66 16.92
C GLU A 193 18.00 -8.72 17.32
N LEU A 194 17.63 -7.97 18.37
CA LEU A 194 16.25 -7.82 18.82
C LEU A 194 15.39 -7.22 17.72
N LEU A 195 15.87 -6.18 17.04
CA LEU A 195 15.20 -5.59 15.88
C LEU A 195 15.01 -6.64 14.76
N SER A 196 15.99 -7.50 14.54
CA SER A 196 15.95 -8.53 13.50
C SER A 196 14.90 -9.60 13.79
N ILE A 197 14.91 -10.17 15.01
CA ILE A 197 14.01 -11.27 15.41
C ILE A 197 12.60 -10.79 15.74
N THR A 198 12.36 -9.47 15.90
CA THR A 198 11.03 -8.92 16.16
C THR A 198 10.46 -8.18 14.95
N PHE A 199 11.22 -7.24 14.40
CA PHE A 199 10.72 -6.34 13.37
C PHE A 199 11.08 -6.78 11.95
N ILE A 200 12.37 -6.92 11.64
CA ILE A 200 12.85 -7.11 10.25
C ILE A 200 12.29 -8.40 9.65
N ALA A 201 12.33 -9.50 10.40
CA ALA A 201 11.77 -10.76 9.93
C ALA A 201 10.26 -10.86 10.21
N PRO A 202 9.77 -10.90 11.47
CA PRO A 202 8.35 -11.18 11.70
C PRO A 202 7.40 -10.03 11.34
N ILE A 203 7.58 -8.83 11.93
CA ILE A 203 6.60 -7.74 11.74
C ILE A 203 6.51 -7.35 10.26
N GLN A 204 7.62 -7.26 9.53
CA GLN A 204 7.58 -6.99 8.09
C GLN A 204 6.75 -8.03 7.32
N ASN A 205 6.89 -9.32 7.63
CA ASN A 205 6.08 -10.38 7.01
C ASN A 205 4.61 -10.33 7.42
N VAL A 206 4.32 -9.99 8.68
CA VAL A 206 2.94 -9.75 9.15
C VAL A 206 2.33 -8.57 8.40
N LEU A 207 3.06 -7.47 8.24
CA LEU A 207 2.63 -6.30 7.46
C LEU A 207 2.26 -6.71 6.03
N LEU A 208 3.09 -7.53 5.38
CA LEU A 208 2.83 -8.07 4.04
C LEU A 208 1.56 -8.94 4.00
N ALA A 209 1.34 -9.79 5.00
CA ALA A 209 0.16 -10.64 5.08
C ALA A 209 -1.13 -9.82 5.27
N ILE A 210 -1.13 -8.85 6.20
CA ILE A 210 -2.34 -8.07 6.52
C ILE A 210 -2.76 -7.14 5.38
N THR A 211 -1.88 -6.84 4.43
CA THR A 211 -2.28 -6.10 3.23
C THR A 211 -3.37 -6.82 2.45
N ALA A 212 -3.34 -8.17 2.42
CA ALA A 212 -4.30 -8.98 1.67
C ALA A 212 -5.63 -9.23 2.40
N LEU A 213 -5.85 -8.64 3.59
CA LEU A 213 -7.11 -8.78 4.33
C LEU A 213 -8.37 -8.38 3.53
N PRO A 214 -8.38 -7.33 2.70
CA PRO A 214 -9.53 -7.03 1.86
C PRO A 214 -9.94 -8.20 0.96
N VAL A 215 -8.98 -8.97 0.44
CA VAL A 215 -9.27 -10.18 -0.36
C VAL A 215 -9.88 -11.27 0.51
N TYR A 216 -9.30 -11.50 1.70
CA TYR A 216 -9.83 -12.47 2.66
C TYR A 216 -11.28 -12.17 3.07
N VAL A 217 -11.61 -10.91 3.34
CA VAL A 217 -12.97 -10.48 3.70
C VAL A 217 -13.95 -10.80 2.57
N LEU A 218 -13.60 -10.45 1.34
CA LEU A 218 -14.48 -10.69 0.18
C LEU A 218 -14.66 -12.17 -0.12
N VAL A 219 -13.61 -12.99 -0.03
CA VAL A 219 -13.71 -14.45 -0.21
C VAL A 219 -14.53 -15.11 0.89
N THR A 220 -14.48 -14.56 2.12
CA THR A 220 -15.27 -15.08 3.24
C THR A 220 -16.77 -15.00 2.94
N LEU A 221 -17.23 -14.01 2.17
CA LEU A 221 -18.64 -13.90 1.76
C LEU A 221 -19.11 -15.06 0.87
N SER A 222 -18.19 -15.72 0.17
CA SER A 222 -18.50 -16.88 -0.68
C SER A 222 -18.69 -18.18 0.12
N ARG A 223 -18.43 -18.18 1.44
CA ARG A 223 -18.67 -19.37 2.27
C ARG A 223 -20.17 -19.56 2.49
N PRO A 224 -20.69 -20.80 2.46
CA PRO A 224 -22.13 -21.07 2.53
C PRO A 224 -22.82 -20.42 3.73
N GLU A 225 -22.18 -20.42 4.89
CA GLU A 225 -22.71 -19.85 6.15
C GLU A 225 -22.91 -18.33 6.10
N TYR A 226 -22.14 -17.61 5.27
CA TYR A 226 -22.22 -16.16 5.12
C TYR A 226 -22.93 -15.74 3.84
N ALA A 227 -22.92 -16.58 2.80
CA ALA A 227 -23.58 -16.33 1.53
C ALA A 227 -25.09 -16.11 1.69
N VAL A 228 -25.74 -16.72 2.68
CA VAL A 228 -27.16 -16.51 2.98
C VAL A 228 -27.44 -15.09 3.46
N LEU A 229 -26.47 -14.42 4.10
CA LEU A 229 -26.63 -13.10 4.71
C LEU A 229 -26.42 -11.92 3.74
N GLN A 230 -26.18 -12.21 2.45
CA GLN A 230 -26.10 -11.31 1.29
C GLN A 230 -25.67 -9.85 1.59
N PRO A 231 -24.45 -9.43 1.22
CA PRO A 231 -24.03 -8.05 1.41
C PRO A 231 -24.88 -7.10 0.54
N THR A 232 -24.83 -5.80 0.83
CA THR A 232 -25.58 -4.79 0.06
C THR A 232 -25.24 -4.83 -1.44
N ARG A 233 -23.96 -5.06 -1.78
CA ARG A 233 -23.52 -5.28 -3.15
C ARG A 233 -22.85 -6.65 -3.22
N PRO A 234 -23.48 -7.66 -3.83
CA PRO A 234 -22.88 -8.99 -3.99
C PRO A 234 -21.52 -8.93 -4.67
N THR A 235 -20.60 -9.80 -4.25
CA THR A 235 -19.27 -9.98 -4.86
C THR A 235 -19.35 -10.67 -6.23
N SER A 236 -20.49 -11.30 -6.53
CA SER A 236 -20.83 -11.94 -7.80
C SER A 236 -21.04 -10.94 -8.96
N THR A 237 -21.24 -9.66 -8.64
CA THR A 237 -21.62 -8.62 -9.62
C THR A 237 -20.72 -7.40 -9.48
N LEU A 238 -20.23 -6.90 -10.62
CA LEU A 238 -19.49 -5.64 -10.69
C LEU A 238 -20.45 -4.49 -10.96
N GLY A 239 -20.27 -3.38 -10.24
CA GLY A 239 -21.05 -2.15 -10.41
C GLY A 239 -20.19 -0.92 -10.69
N PRO A 240 -20.82 0.27 -10.82
CA PRO A 240 -20.11 1.51 -11.10
C PRO A 240 -19.01 1.84 -10.07
N ALA A 241 -19.22 1.51 -8.79
CA ALA A 241 -18.22 1.72 -7.74
C ALA A 241 -16.94 0.91 -7.97
N ASP A 242 -17.05 -0.33 -8.45
CA ASP A 242 -15.89 -1.17 -8.78
C ASP A 242 -15.08 -0.56 -9.93
N VAL A 243 -15.77 -0.01 -10.95
CA VAL A 243 -15.15 0.70 -12.08
C VAL A 243 -14.44 1.96 -11.61
N ILE A 244 -15.07 2.78 -10.77
CA ILE A 244 -14.48 4.00 -10.23
C ILE A 244 -13.21 3.68 -9.42
N LEU A 245 -13.26 2.72 -8.49
CA LEU A 245 -12.07 2.32 -7.72
C LEU A 245 -10.96 1.77 -8.61
N THR A 246 -11.32 1.01 -9.65
CA THR A 246 -10.37 0.51 -10.64
C THR A 246 -9.69 1.65 -11.37
N LEU A 247 -10.44 2.61 -11.91
CA LEU A 247 -9.90 3.77 -12.63
C LEU A 247 -9.02 4.64 -11.71
N LEU A 248 -9.45 4.86 -10.46
CA LEU A 248 -8.65 5.57 -9.46
C LEU A 248 -7.33 4.86 -9.19
N LEU A 249 -7.33 3.53 -9.09
CA LEU A 249 -6.08 2.79 -8.91
C LEU A 249 -5.19 2.87 -10.14
N LEU A 250 -5.73 2.72 -11.35
CA LEU A 250 -4.95 2.80 -12.59
C LEU A 250 -4.30 4.19 -12.74
N LEU A 251 -5.05 5.25 -12.43
CA LEU A 251 -4.51 6.61 -12.38
C LEU A 251 -3.40 6.72 -11.33
N ASN A 252 -3.64 6.20 -10.12
CA ASN A 252 -2.67 6.23 -9.02
C ASN A 252 -1.37 5.48 -9.38
N LEU A 253 -1.46 4.28 -9.95
CA LEU A 253 -0.31 3.50 -10.42
C LEU A 253 0.44 4.22 -11.55
N THR A 254 -0.28 4.92 -12.43
CA THR A 254 0.33 5.72 -13.51
C THR A 254 1.16 6.87 -12.94
N VAL A 255 0.59 7.65 -12.01
CA VAL A 255 1.32 8.73 -11.33
C VAL A 255 2.54 8.18 -10.58
N GLN A 256 2.38 7.04 -9.91
CA GLN A 256 3.47 6.38 -9.21
C GLN A 256 4.59 5.95 -10.17
N PHE A 257 4.25 5.37 -11.32
CA PHE A 257 5.22 4.97 -12.34
C PHE A 257 6.00 6.17 -12.90
N ILE A 258 5.33 7.31 -13.11
CA ILE A 258 5.97 8.56 -13.54
C ILE A 258 6.91 9.08 -12.45
N ALA A 259 6.49 9.08 -11.18
CA ALA A 259 7.31 9.51 -10.05
C ALA A 259 8.59 8.67 -9.91
N ASP A 260 8.45 7.34 -10.01
CA ASP A 260 9.58 6.39 -9.99
C ASP A 260 10.51 6.63 -11.19
N ALA A 261 9.97 6.89 -12.39
CA ALA A 261 10.78 7.19 -13.57
C ALA A 261 11.55 8.52 -13.44
N GLN A 262 10.92 9.56 -12.88
CA GLN A 262 11.58 10.84 -12.60
C GLN A 262 12.73 10.66 -11.61
N GLN A 263 12.50 9.91 -10.52
CA GLN A 263 13.54 9.61 -9.53
C GLN A 263 14.69 8.81 -10.14
N GLN A 264 14.39 7.77 -10.91
CA GLN A 264 15.41 6.94 -11.54
C GLN A 264 16.28 7.75 -12.49
N ARG A 265 15.68 8.58 -13.36
CA ARG A 265 16.41 9.47 -14.27
C ARG A 265 17.32 10.43 -13.52
N TYR A 266 16.83 11.04 -12.44
CA TYR A 266 17.64 11.91 -11.60
C TYR A 266 18.83 11.16 -10.96
N GLN A 267 18.59 9.97 -10.40
CA GLN A 267 19.68 9.18 -9.81
C GLN A 267 20.71 8.73 -10.84
N GLY A 268 20.28 8.36 -12.05
CA GLY A 268 21.17 8.10 -13.18
C GLY A 268 22.03 9.30 -13.53
N PHE A 269 21.41 10.45 -13.76
CA PHE A 269 22.09 11.72 -14.02
C PHE A 269 23.10 12.08 -12.93
N LYS A 270 22.70 11.95 -11.66
CA LYS A 270 23.56 12.21 -10.50
C LYS A 270 24.79 11.30 -10.47
N ARG A 271 24.65 10.04 -10.89
CA ARG A 271 25.74 9.06 -11.03
C ARG A 271 26.55 9.24 -12.32
N GLY A 272 26.19 10.20 -13.18
CA GLY A 272 26.84 10.40 -14.48
C GLY A 272 26.46 9.35 -15.51
N LEU A 273 25.28 8.75 -15.40
CA LEU A 273 24.72 7.79 -16.34
C LEU A 273 23.71 8.44 -17.27
N ASP A 274 23.58 7.86 -18.46
CA ASP A 274 22.67 8.27 -19.52
C ASP A 274 21.20 8.18 -19.09
N GLN A 275 20.38 8.63 -20.03
CA GLN A 275 18.93 8.56 -20.08
C GLN A 275 18.27 7.31 -19.53
N ASN A 276 18.84 6.17 -19.88
CA ASN A 276 18.31 4.86 -19.53
C ASN A 276 18.97 4.30 -18.28
N CYS A 277 19.89 5.06 -17.66
CA CYS A 277 20.72 4.66 -16.53
C CYS A 277 21.58 3.42 -16.83
N LYS A 278 22.02 3.26 -18.09
CA LYS A 278 22.76 2.09 -18.58
C LYS A 278 24.22 2.39 -18.89
N HIS A 279 24.52 3.56 -19.44
CA HIS A 279 25.85 3.90 -19.93
C HIS A 279 26.33 5.21 -19.32
N PRO A 280 27.64 5.41 -19.08
CA PRO A 280 28.17 6.72 -18.69
C PRO A 280 27.77 7.79 -19.71
N ILE A 281 27.39 8.97 -19.24
CA ILE A 281 27.09 10.11 -20.12
C ILE A 281 28.38 10.46 -20.86
N THR A 282 28.38 10.25 -22.18
CA THR A 282 29.37 10.88 -23.05
C THR A 282 28.83 12.25 -23.40
N ILE A 283 29.38 13.31 -22.80
CA ILE A 283 29.04 14.68 -23.17
C ILE A 283 29.73 14.96 -24.51
N PRO A 284 29.00 15.24 -25.59
CA PRO A 284 29.61 15.64 -26.86
C PRO A 284 30.52 16.86 -26.66
N ALA A 285 31.70 16.87 -27.29
CA ALA A 285 32.74 17.89 -27.07
C ALA A 285 32.26 19.34 -27.34
N ASP A 286 31.30 19.50 -28.25
CA ASP A 286 30.61 20.76 -28.57
C ASP A 286 29.75 21.28 -27.41
N LYS A 287 29.22 20.41 -26.55
CA LYS A 287 28.51 20.78 -25.32
C LYS A 287 29.45 21.02 -24.13
N LEU A 288 30.68 20.49 -24.19
CA LEU A 288 31.75 20.76 -23.21
C LEU A 288 32.32 22.19 -23.33
N LEU A 289 32.34 22.75 -24.54
CA LEU A 289 32.78 24.13 -24.80
C LEU A 289 31.93 25.18 -24.06
N LEU A 290 30.63 24.91 -23.88
CA LEU A 290 29.73 25.76 -23.07
C LEU A 290 29.99 25.68 -21.56
N LEU A 291 30.67 24.64 -21.08
CA LEU A 291 30.97 24.42 -19.65
C LEU A 291 32.28 25.06 -19.20
N HIS A 292 33.23 25.27 -20.11
CA HIS A 292 34.57 25.79 -19.79
C HIS A 292 34.79 27.26 -20.16
N GLY A 293 33.77 27.97 -20.64
CA GLY A 293 33.96 29.33 -21.17
C GLY A 293 34.99 29.37 -22.31
N GLY A 294 35.18 28.23 -23.00
CA GLY A 294 36.19 28.06 -24.03
C GLY A 294 35.61 28.36 -25.40
N THR A 295 36.32 29.18 -26.16
CA THR A 295 36.05 29.40 -27.58
C THR A 295 36.20 28.09 -28.36
N SER A 296 35.24 27.81 -29.24
CA SER A 296 35.37 26.75 -30.24
C SER A 296 36.56 27.06 -31.18
N PRO A 297 37.35 26.06 -31.64
CA PRO A 297 38.42 26.25 -32.62
C PRO A 297 37.97 26.86 -33.95
N ALA A 298 36.66 26.93 -34.21
CA ALA A 298 36.08 27.42 -35.46
C ALA A 298 35.55 28.85 -35.43
N GLY A 299 35.77 29.64 -34.37
CA GLY A 299 35.61 31.10 -34.44
C GLY A 299 34.22 31.65 -34.84
N VAL A 300 33.14 30.89 -34.67
CA VAL A 300 31.78 31.39 -34.92
C VAL A 300 31.09 31.72 -33.59
N VAL A 301 30.94 33.01 -33.34
CA VAL A 301 29.97 33.55 -32.37
C VAL A 301 28.59 33.45 -33.00
N THR A 302 27.72 32.59 -32.48
CA THR A 302 26.29 32.59 -32.84
C THR A 302 25.45 33.21 -31.73
N ASN A 303 24.97 34.41 -32.04
CA ASN A 303 23.91 35.21 -31.43
C ASN A 303 24.13 35.77 -30.01
N GLY A 304 24.13 37.11 -29.97
CA GLY A 304 24.12 37.92 -28.77
C GLY A 304 23.05 37.48 -27.77
N ASN A 305 23.46 37.48 -26.50
CA ASN A 305 22.66 37.32 -25.28
C ASN A 305 22.31 35.92 -24.75
N LYS A 306 22.83 34.79 -25.27
CA LYS A 306 22.60 33.48 -24.59
C LYS A 306 23.85 32.76 -24.08
N ALA A 307 25.00 32.90 -24.74
CA ALA A 307 26.24 32.23 -24.30
C ALA A 307 26.88 32.87 -23.04
N ALA A 308 26.62 34.16 -22.79
CA ALA A 308 27.18 34.90 -21.64
C ALA A 308 26.35 34.81 -20.34
N GLN A 309 25.21 34.09 -20.35
CA GLN A 309 24.28 34.00 -19.21
C GLN A 309 24.23 32.62 -18.54
N LEU A 310 24.93 31.61 -19.07
CA LEU A 310 24.94 30.27 -18.51
C LEU A 310 26.04 30.17 -17.44
N HIS A 311 25.65 30.28 -16.16
CA HIS A 311 26.53 29.86 -15.07
C HIS A 311 26.82 28.34 -15.22
N PRO A 312 28.00 27.82 -14.83
CA PRO A 312 28.32 26.39 -14.99
C PRO A 312 27.28 25.45 -14.34
N ASP A 313 26.61 25.93 -13.29
CA ASP A 313 25.52 25.21 -12.61
C ASP A 313 24.20 25.18 -13.43
N ASN A 314 24.06 25.99 -14.48
CA ASN A 314 22.81 26.23 -15.22
C ASN A 314 22.78 25.53 -16.58
N VAL A 315 23.84 24.80 -16.89
CA VAL A 315 23.91 24.02 -18.13
C VAL A 315 22.91 22.87 -18.01
N GLU A 316 21.88 22.91 -18.84
CA GLU A 316 20.95 21.79 -19.00
C GLU A 316 21.70 20.63 -19.64
N LEU A 317 21.88 19.57 -18.86
CA LEU A 317 22.61 18.39 -19.30
C LEU A 317 21.68 17.28 -19.75
N TYR A 318 20.47 17.23 -19.19
CA TYR A 318 19.57 16.10 -19.39
C TYR A 318 18.09 16.43 -19.11
N HIS A 319 17.26 16.61 -20.15
CA HIS A 319 15.80 16.77 -20.06
C HIS A 319 15.34 17.70 -18.92
N GLY A 320 15.86 18.92 -18.89
CA GLY A 320 15.57 19.93 -17.89
C GLY A 320 16.33 19.79 -16.56
N LEU A 321 17.23 18.81 -16.39
CA LEU A 321 18.13 18.71 -15.23
C LEU A 321 19.44 19.48 -15.47
N THR A 322 19.89 20.21 -14.45
CA THR A 322 21.07 21.07 -14.50
C THR A 322 22.16 20.62 -13.53
N ASN A 323 23.38 21.17 -13.67
CA ASN A 323 24.47 20.94 -12.71
C ASN A 323 24.09 21.42 -11.29
N GLY A 324 23.28 22.47 -11.17
CA GLY A 324 22.69 22.94 -9.92
C GLY A 324 21.84 21.88 -9.25
N ASP A 325 21.01 21.14 -10.00
CA ASP A 325 20.22 20.03 -9.46
C ASP A 325 21.11 18.88 -8.97
N LYS A 326 22.23 18.62 -9.68
CA LYS A 326 23.21 17.62 -9.26
C LYS A 326 23.90 18.01 -7.95
N LYS A 327 24.32 19.27 -7.85
CA LYS A 327 24.98 19.86 -6.67
C LYS A 327 24.03 19.94 -5.47
N ARG A 328 22.75 20.26 -5.69
CA ARG A 328 21.68 20.20 -4.68
C ARG A 328 21.53 18.81 -4.08
N GLY A 329 21.67 17.77 -4.90
CA GLY A 329 21.77 16.39 -4.46
C GLY A 329 20.45 15.64 -4.27
N PHE A 330 19.31 16.27 -4.54
CA PHE A 330 17.99 15.63 -4.63
C PHE A 330 17.14 16.26 -5.74
N ILE A 331 16.14 15.53 -6.24
CA ILE A 331 15.21 16.02 -7.26
C ILE A 331 14.18 16.95 -6.63
N THR A 332 13.91 18.07 -7.29
CA THR A 332 12.81 18.98 -6.95
C THR A 332 11.84 19.20 -8.10
N LYS A 333 12.18 18.76 -9.32
CA LYS A 333 11.40 19.03 -10.54
C LYS A 333 10.33 17.95 -10.79
N GLY A 334 9.32 18.29 -11.59
CA GLY A 334 8.22 17.39 -11.95
C GLY A 334 7.27 17.15 -10.78
N LEU A 335 6.89 15.89 -10.53
CA LEU A 335 6.00 15.55 -9.40
C LEU A 335 6.65 15.88 -8.05
N TRP A 336 7.99 15.88 -7.99
CA TRP A 336 8.77 16.23 -6.82
C TRP A 336 8.64 17.72 -6.44
N ALA A 337 8.11 18.58 -7.32
CA ALA A 337 7.82 19.97 -6.96
C ALA A 337 6.53 20.08 -6.10
N TRP A 338 5.66 19.08 -6.22
CA TRP A 338 4.34 19.05 -5.60
C TRP A 338 4.28 18.18 -4.36
N SER A 339 5.10 17.14 -4.29
CA SER A 339 5.22 16.25 -3.16
C SER A 339 6.68 15.85 -3.01
N ARG A 340 7.19 15.76 -1.79
CA ARG A 340 8.55 15.28 -1.58
C ARG A 340 8.69 13.78 -1.76
N HIS A 341 7.59 13.03 -1.70
CA HIS A 341 7.54 11.58 -1.94
C HIS A 341 6.27 11.21 -2.72
N PRO A 342 6.14 11.62 -4.00
CA PRO A 342 4.92 11.42 -4.77
C PRO A 342 4.60 9.93 -4.96
N ASN A 343 5.63 9.10 -5.13
CA ASN A 343 5.47 7.65 -5.22
C ASN A 343 4.98 7.02 -3.90
N PHE A 344 5.41 7.51 -2.73
CA PHE A 344 4.92 7.03 -1.43
C PHE A 344 3.51 7.54 -1.11
N CYS A 345 3.15 8.75 -1.57
CA CYS A 345 1.76 9.20 -1.51
C CYS A 345 0.85 8.23 -2.28
N CYS A 346 1.23 7.89 -3.52
CA CYS A 346 0.49 6.91 -4.31
C CYS A 346 0.46 5.53 -3.64
N GLU A 347 1.57 5.08 -3.06
CA GLU A 347 1.63 3.79 -2.37
C GLU A 347 0.67 3.76 -1.17
N GLN A 348 0.62 4.82 -0.37
CA GLN A 348 -0.35 4.98 0.72
C GLN A 348 -1.80 4.95 0.22
N THR A 349 -2.09 5.64 -0.88
CA THR A 349 -3.42 5.66 -1.51
C THR A 349 -3.83 4.29 -2.04
N THR A 350 -2.91 3.49 -2.60
CA THR A 350 -3.20 2.14 -3.10
C THR A 350 -3.86 1.27 -2.04
N TRP A 351 -3.30 1.26 -0.82
CA TRP A 351 -3.84 0.42 0.27
C TRP A 351 -5.25 0.86 0.70
N TRP A 352 -5.54 2.16 0.66
CA TRP A 352 -6.88 2.67 0.89
C TRP A 352 -7.86 2.29 -0.23
N ILE A 353 -7.42 2.27 -1.49
CA ILE A 353 -8.26 1.81 -2.61
C ILE A 353 -8.56 0.32 -2.49
N PHE A 354 -7.57 -0.52 -2.16
CA PHE A 354 -7.81 -1.95 -1.93
C PHE A 354 -8.77 -2.18 -0.77
N TYR A 355 -8.62 -1.44 0.32
CA TYR A 355 -9.59 -1.47 1.42
C TYR A 355 -10.98 -1.01 0.99
N ALA A 356 -11.09 0.01 0.13
CA ALA A 356 -12.36 0.54 -0.32
C ALA A 356 -13.24 -0.50 -1.04
N PHE A 357 -12.66 -1.53 -1.68
CA PHE A 357 -13.43 -2.66 -2.24
C PHE A 357 -14.24 -3.42 -1.17
N THR A 358 -13.70 -3.53 0.05
CA THR A 358 -14.45 -4.07 1.20
C THR A 358 -15.57 -3.11 1.58
N VAL A 359 -15.29 -1.81 1.71
CA VAL A 359 -16.28 -0.80 2.11
C VAL A 359 -17.46 -0.74 1.14
N ILE A 360 -17.21 -0.65 -0.18
CA ILE A 360 -18.29 -0.56 -1.18
C ILE A 360 -19.18 -1.80 -1.21
N THR A 361 -18.67 -2.97 -0.77
CA THR A 361 -19.45 -4.22 -0.71
C THR A 361 -20.59 -4.10 0.30
N PHE A 362 -20.40 -3.37 1.39
CA PHE A 362 -21.37 -3.24 2.48
C PHE A 362 -22.06 -1.88 2.55
N LEU A 363 -21.55 -0.85 1.87
CA LEU A 363 -22.15 0.49 1.91
C LEU A 363 -23.62 0.48 1.45
N PRO A 364 -24.54 1.14 2.16
CA PRO A 364 -25.94 1.20 1.75
C PRO A 364 -26.09 1.95 0.41
N PRO A 365 -27.15 1.66 -0.39
CA PRO A 365 -27.36 2.33 -1.67
C PRO A 365 -27.62 3.85 -1.53
N SER A 366 -28.03 4.31 -0.36
CA SER A 366 -28.30 5.73 -0.10
C SER A 366 -27.05 6.60 0.07
N VAL A 367 -25.87 6.01 0.28
CA VAL A 367 -24.62 6.75 0.55
C VAL A 367 -23.76 6.95 -0.70
N LEU A 368 -23.91 6.08 -1.70
CA LEU A 368 -23.32 6.27 -3.03
C LEU A 368 -24.47 6.61 -3.97
N VAL A 369 -24.44 7.79 -4.60
CA VAL A 369 -25.42 8.13 -5.64
C VAL A 369 -25.39 7.01 -6.67
N ASP A 370 -26.50 6.29 -6.77
CA ASP A 370 -26.64 5.19 -7.72
C ASP A 370 -26.71 5.78 -9.12
N LEU A 371 -25.55 5.96 -9.75
CA LEU A 371 -25.43 6.36 -11.16
C LEU A 371 -25.92 5.25 -12.11
N GLY A 372 -26.45 4.15 -11.57
CA GLY A 372 -26.89 2.96 -12.30
C GLY A 372 -28.34 2.55 -12.03
N ASN A 373 -29.23 3.44 -11.58
CA ASN A 373 -30.67 3.15 -11.63
C ASN A 373 -31.15 3.11 -13.09
N SER A 374 -30.96 1.97 -13.73
CA SER A 374 -31.73 1.50 -14.89
C SER A 374 -33.16 1.13 -14.50
N ASP A 375 -33.80 1.91 -13.62
CA ASP A 375 -35.23 1.81 -13.28
C ASP A 375 -36.09 2.74 -14.16
N LEU A 376 -35.51 3.40 -15.15
CA LEU A 376 -36.26 4.11 -16.20
C LEU A 376 -36.83 3.17 -17.29
N LEU A 377 -36.58 1.85 -17.25
CA LEU A 377 -37.08 0.89 -18.25
C LEU A 377 -37.55 -0.47 -17.67
N GLY A 378 -37.72 -0.64 -16.36
CA GLY A 378 -38.02 -1.93 -15.73
C GLY A 378 -39.42 -2.06 -15.16
N ASN A 379 -40.36 -2.63 -15.93
CA ASN A 379 -41.72 -2.95 -15.51
C ASN A 379 -41.72 -3.97 -14.34
N SER A 380 -41.81 -3.51 -13.09
CA SER A 380 -41.94 -4.38 -11.92
C SER A 380 -43.25 -4.10 -11.19
N GLY A 381 -44.18 -5.06 -11.28
CA GLY A 381 -45.53 -4.96 -10.75
C GLY A 381 -45.61 -4.84 -9.23
N ILE A 382 -46.79 -4.40 -8.77
CA ILE A 382 -47.17 -4.05 -7.39
C ILE A 382 -46.71 -5.08 -6.32
N ILE A 383 -46.66 -6.36 -6.68
CA ILE A 383 -46.29 -7.48 -5.79
C ILE A 383 -44.79 -7.48 -5.44
N GLY A 384 -43.91 -7.12 -6.38
CA GLY A 384 -42.46 -7.03 -6.14
C GLY A 384 -42.07 -5.87 -5.22
N ASN A 385 -42.85 -4.78 -5.28
CA ASN A 385 -42.65 -3.60 -4.43
C ASN A 385 -43.10 -3.85 -2.99
N ALA A 386 -44.17 -4.62 -2.79
CA ALA A 386 -44.63 -5.02 -1.46
C ALA A 386 -43.65 -5.97 -0.75
N ALA A 387 -43.07 -6.94 -1.46
CA ALA A 387 -42.06 -7.85 -0.90
C ALA A 387 -40.75 -7.12 -0.52
N LYS A 388 -40.28 -6.17 -1.37
CA LYS A 388 -39.13 -5.31 -1.07
C LYS A 388 -39.41 -4.37 0.12
N ALA A 389 -40.62 -3.82 0.21
CA ALA A 389 -41.03 -2.96 1.33
C ALA A 389 -41.12 -3.75 2.65
N ALA A 390 -41.68 -4.96 2.62
CA ALA A 390 -41.76 -5.85 3.77
C ALA A 390 -40.37 -6.29 4.25
N SER A 391 -39.46 -6.62 3.33
CA SER A 391 -38.05 -6.91 3.65
C SER A 391 -37.36 -5.69 4.28
N LYS A 392 -37.49 -4.48 3.70
CA LYS A 392 -36.96 -3.24 4.31
C LYS A 392 -37.51 -2.96 5.70
N LEU A 393 -38.80 -3.19 5.92
CA LEU A 393 -39.45 -2.95 7.21
C LEU A 393 -39.00 -3.99 8.26
N ALA A 394 -38.88 -5.25 7.86
CA ALA A 394 -38.37 -6.33 8.72
C ALA A 394 -36.90 -6.10 9.10
N THR A 395 -36.04 -5.71 8.16
CA THR A 395 -34.63 -5.38 8.45
C THR A 395 -34.51 -4.19 9.40
N LYS A 396 -35.34 -3.16 9.23
CA LYS A 396 -35.33 -1.96 10.08
C LYS A 396 -35.95 -2.17 11.46
N ALA A 397 -36.86 -3.13 11.62
CA ALA A 397 -37.48 -3.49 12.90
C ALA A 397 -36.59 -4.43 13.75
N VAL A 398 -35.71 -5.20 13.11
CA VAL A 398 -34.83 -6.18 13.79
C VAL A 398 -33.42 -5.62 14.05
N TYR A 399 -32.94 -4.69 13.22
CA TYR A 399 -31.62 -4.08 13.38
C TYR A 399 -31.71 -2.54 13.32
N PRO A 400 -31.40 -1.80 14.40
CA PRO A 400 -31.15 -0.37 14.26
C PRO A 400 -30.03 -0.19 13.25
N SER A 401 -30.23 0.67 12.24
CA SER A 401 -29.20 0.92 11.22
C SER A 401 -27.88 1.23 11.93
N PRO A 402 -26.81 0.44 11.70
CA PRO A 402 -25.58 0.65 12.42
C PRO A 402 -25.03 2.03 12.05
N PRO A 403 -24.34 2.72 12.98
CA PRO A 403 -23.79 4.04 12.71
C PRO A 403 -22.98 4.06 11.40
N THR A 404 -23.12 5.10 10.58
CA THR A 404 -22.51 5.16 9.24
C THR A 404 -20.99 4.91 9.24
N TRP A 405 -20.28 5.22 10.33
CA TRP A 405 -18.83 4.97 10.43
C TRP A 405 -18.47 3.47 10.44
N THR A 406 -19.38 2.59 10.83
CA THR A 406 -19.15 1.14 10.96
C THR A 406 -18.95 0.43 9.61
N TYR A 407 -19.51 1.00 8.53
CA TYR A 407 -19.23 0.55 7.16
C TYR A 407 -17.78 0.85 6.74
N PHE A 408 -17.18 1.90 7.33
CA PHE A 408 -15.83 2.36 7.03
C PHE A 408 -14.78 1.83 8.01
N MET A 409 -15.18 1.20 9.12
CA MET A 409 -14.26 0.73 10.16
C MET A 409 -14.42 -0.77 10.39
N ASN A 410 -13.53 -1.55 9.80
CA ASN A 410 -13.41 -2.99 10.04
C ASN A 410 -11.93 -3.43 9.95
N TYR A 411 -11.64 -4.67 10.35
CA TYR A 411 -10.26 -5.17 10.46
C TYR A 411 -9.52 -5.20 9.12
N ALA A 412 -10.19 -5.16 7.97
CA ALA A 412 -9.53 -5.09 6.66
C ALA A 412 -8.78 -3.76 6.46
N ALA A 413 -9.10 -2.72 7.23
CA ALA A 413 -8.37 -1.45 7.25
C ALA A 413 -6.96 -1.58 7.85
N ALA A 414 -6.67 -2.67 8.59
CA ALA A 414 -5.40 -2.84 9.28
C ALA A 414 -4.19 -2.76 8.32
N GLY A 415 -4.30 -3.36 7.13
CA GLY A 415 -3.27 -3.24 6.10
C GLY A 415 -3.04 -1.80 5.68
N ALA A 416 -4.10 -1.05 5.35
CA ALA A 416 -3.98 0.35 4.96
C ALA A 416 -3.37 1.23 6.07
N LEU A 417 -3.87 1.10 7.29
CA LEU A 417 -3.37 1.85 8.46
C LEU A 417 -1.90 1.55 8.73
N ALA A 418 -1.53 0.27 8.78
CA ALA A 418 -0.17 -0.14 9.09
C ALA A 418 0.81 0.29 8.00
N MET A 419 0.40 0.19 6.72
CA MET A 419 1.24 0.66 5.62
C MET A 419 1.46 2.17 5.65
N ASN A 420 0.42 2.95 5.93
CA ASN A 420 0.56 4.41 6.07
C ASN A 420 1.48 4.78 7.24
N GLY A 421 1.34 4.11 8.38
CA GLY A 421 2.25 4.27 9.53
C GLY A 421 3.71 3.92 9.19
N LEU A 422 3.93 2.82 8.47
CA LEU A 422 5.26 2.41 8.02
C LEU A 422 5.88 3.42 7.05
N PHE A 423 5.14 3.88 6.03
CA PHE A 423 5.64 4.88 5.08
C PHE A 423 5.97 6.19 5.78
N TYR A 424 5.12 6.63 6.72
CA TYR A 424 5.37 7.83 7.50
C TYR A 424 6.68 7.71 8.31
N ALA A 425 6.82 6.66 9.12
CA ALA A 425 8.02 6.43 9.94
C ALA A 425 9.29 6.27 9.10
N SER A 426 9.23 5.50 8.02
CA SER A 426 10.36 5.30 7.09
C SER A 426 10.76 6.60 6.40
N THR A 427 9.80 7.46 6.08
CA THR A 427 10.05 8.76 5.46
C THR A 427 10.74 9.70 6.44
N LEU A 428 10.26 9.80 7.68
CA LEU A 428 10.93 10.61 8.71
C LEU A 428 12.41 10.25 8.87
N TYR A 429 12.72 8.95 8.91
CA TYR A 429 14.11 8.48 8.97
C TYR A 429 14.91 8.88 7.73
N SER A 430 14.38 8.60 6.53
CA SER A 430 15.08 8.84 5.26
C SER A 430 15.27 10.33 4.96
N GLU A 431 14.30 11.17 5.35
CA GLU A 431 14.42 12.63 5.27
C GLU A 431 15.43 13.18 6.28
N GLY A 432 15.52 12.60 7.48
CA GLY A 432 16.55 12.96 8.45
C GLY A 432 17.96 12.73 7.90
N VAL A 433 18.19 11.58 7.25
CA VAL A 433 19.45 11.29 6.54
C VAL A 433 19.69 12.28 5.39
N SER A 434 18.66 12.62 4.63
CA SER A 434 18.77 13.55 3.50
C SER A 434 19.07 14.98 3.95
N ALA A 435 18.43 15.44 5.02
CA ALA A 435 18.65 16.76 5.62
C ALA A 435 20.07 16.90 6.22
N ALA A 436 20.60 15.84 6.82
CA ALA A 436 21.99 15.82 7.29
C ALA A 436 23.00 15.89 6.13
N LYS A 437 22.66 15.33 4.96
CA LYS A 437 23.55 15.26 3.79
C LYS A 437 23.46 16.48 2.88
N TYR A 438 22.28 17.06 2.72
CA TYR A 438 22.03 18.15 1.77
C TYR A 438 21.40 19.35 2.51
N PRO A 439 22.13 20.45 2.73
CA PRO A 439 21.63 21.61 3.47
C PRO A 439 20.30 22.17 2.94
N ALA A 440 20.16 22.22 1.61
CA ALA A 440 18.94 22.72 0.95
C ALA A 440 17.70 21.84 1.17
N TYR A 441 17.86 20.60 1.64
CA TYR A 441 16.73 19.68 1.87
C TYR A 441 15.83 20.17 3.01
N ALA A 442 16.41 20.77 4.05
CA ALA A 442 15.63 21.37 5.14
C ALA A 442 14.75 22.53 4.64
N THR A 443 15.24 23.31 3.69
CA THR A 443 14.47 24.37 3.05
C THR A 443 13.36 23.78 2.16
N TYR A 444 13.66 22.72 1.41
CA TYR A 444 12.67 21.98 0.63
C TYR A 444 11.53 21.40 1.50
N GLN A 445 11.83 20.86 2.69
CA GLN A 445 10.82 20.37 3.64
C GLN A 445 9.85 21.46 4.13
N LYS A 446 10.32 22.71 4.25
CA LYS A 446 9.47 23.84 4.67
C LYS A 446 8.48 24.23 3.57
N ARG A 447 8.91 24.13 2.30
CA ARG A 447 8.17 24.68 1.15
C ARG A 447 7.27 23.68 0.44
N VAL A 448 7.67 22.42 0.34
CA VAL A 448 6.95 21.36 -0.38
C VAL A 448 6.40 20.36 0.63
N GLY A 449 5.17 19.89 0.46
CA GLY A 449 4.50 18.90 1.31
C GLY A 449 5.13 17.51 1.23
N MET A 450 5.07 16.75 2.33
CA MET A 450 5.75 15.45 2.41
C MET A 450 5.14 14.42 1.46
N PHE A 451 3.82 14.24 1.51
CA PHE A 451 3.09 13.28 0.67
C PHE A 451 2.05 13.98 -0.21
N HIS A 452 1.17 14.79 0.37
CA HIS A 452 0.03 15.33 -0.37
C HIS A 452 0.36 16.67 -1.04
N PRO A 453 -0.02 16.87 -2.32
CA PRO A 453 0.19 18.12 -3.03
C PRO A 453 -0.59 19.30 -2.45
N VAL A 454 -1.69 19.03 -1.75
CA VAL A 454 -2.47 20.04 -1.02
C VAL A 454 -1.61 20.75 0.02
N ASP A 455 -0.72 20.03 0.73
CA ASP A 455 0.18 20.64 1.71
C ASP A 455 1.13 21.64 1.04
N THR A 456 1.61 21.34 -0.18
CA THR A 456 2.45 22.24 -0.97
C THR A 456 1.69 23.49 -1.40
N LEU A 457 0.41 23.33 -1.79
CA LEU A 457 -0.45 24.45 -2.13
C LEU A 457 -0.68 25.37 -0.93
N LEU A 458 -1.04 24.81 0.23
CA LEU A 458 -1.25 25.56 1.46
C LEU A 458 0.03 26.28 1.92
N ARG A 459 1.18 25.61 1.85
CA ARG A 459 2.50 26.22 2.09
C ARG A 459 2.77 27.35 1.10
N GLY A 460 2.45 27.17 -0.18
CA GLY A 460 2.57 28.20 -1.20
C GLY A 460 1.76 29.46 -0.86
N LEU A 461 0.52 29.29 -0.41
CA LEU A 461 -0.33 30.41 0.05
C LEU A 461 0.27 31.09 1.30
N TYR A 462 0.73 30.32 2.28
CA TYR A 462 1.42 30.84 3.46
C TYR A 462 2.65 31.68 3.08
N TYR A 463 3.52 31.17 2.21
CA TYR A 463 4.71 31.90 1.73
C TYR A 463 4.37 33.13 0.90
N ARG A 464 3.23 33.13 0.20
CA ARG A 464 2.77 34.26 -0.61
C ARG A 464 2.24 35.42 0.24
N PHE A 465 1.49 35.11 1.30
CA PHE A 465 0.72 36.12 2.05
C PHE A 465 1.29 36.45 3.43
N LEU A 466 2.05 35.53 4.05
CA LEU A 466 2.42 35.65 5.48
C LEU A 466 3.93 35.64 5.72
N VAL A 467 4.75 35.36 4.71
CA VAL A 467 6.22 35.34 4.82
C VAL A 467 6.82 36.56 4.14
N SER A 468 7.83 37.18 4.77
CA SER A 468 8.56 38.32 4.20
C SER A 468 9.10 37.99 2.80
N GLU A 469 9.11 38.97 1.90
CA GLU A 469 9.62 38.81 0.55
C GLU A 469 11.07 38.31 0.51
N GLN A 470 11.95 38.82 1.38
CA GLN A 470 13.34 38.37 1.47
C GLN A 470 13.46 36.87 1.77
N THR A 471 12.73 36.39 2.78
CA THR A 471 12.69 34.96 3.13
C THR A 471 12.11 34.11 2.01
N ARG A 472 11.02 34.57 1.37
CA ARG A 472 10.39 33.89 0.24
C ARG A 472 11.39 33.74 -0.91
N THR A 473 12.03 34.83 -1.33
CA THR A 473 12.99 34.83 -2.43
C THR A 473 14.19 33.93 -2.13
N ARG A 474 14.69 33.93 -0.88
CA ARG A 474 15.75 33.00 -0.47
C ARG A 474 15.32 31.54 -0.58
N VAL A 475 14.13 31.19 -0.08
CA VAL A 475 13.61 29.81 -0.11
C VAL A 475 13.38 29.35 -1.56
N GLU A 476 12.77 30.19 -2.40
CA GLU A 476 12.53 29.86 -3.80
C GLU A 476 13.86 29.73 -4.58
N ALA A 477 14.85 30.61 -4.32
CA ALA A 477 16.18 30.50 -4.91
C ALA A 477 16.94 29.26 -4.43
N GLU A 478 16.81 28.88 -3.15
CA GLU A 478 17.47 27.71 -2.60
C GLU A 478 16.84 26.40 -3.09
N ILE A 479 15.58 26.36 -3.50
CA ILE A 479 14.93 25.11 -3.95
C ILE A 479 14.87 25.01 -5.47
N TRP A 480 14.49 26.11 -6.14
CA TRP A 480 14.25 26.17 -7.57
C TRP A 480 15.32 26.95 -8.31
N GLY A 481 15.96 27.89 -7.63
CA GLY A 481 17.04 28.68 -8.19
C GLY A 481 18.29 27.86 -8.43
N GLU A 482 19.09 28.32 -9.36
CA GLU A 482 20.36 27.69 -9.70
C GLU A 482 21.43 28.18 -8.72
N LEU A 483 22.33 27.29 -8.28
CA LEU A 483 23.20 27.45 -7.09
C LEU A 483 24.28 28.56 -7.17
N GLY A 484 24.10 29.57 -8.02
CA GLY A 484 24.97 30.75 -8.18
C GLY A 484 24.45 32.07 -7.60
N ASP A 485 23.15 32.20 -7.29
CA ASP A 485 22.57 33.49 -6.87
C ASP A 485 22.42 33.67 -5.35
N ALA A 486 22.28 32.58 -4.60
CA ALA A 486 22.04 32.65 -3.15
C ALA A 486 23.29 33.09 -2.35
N SER A 487 24.50 32.88 -2.88
CA SER A 487 25.75 33.26 -2.20
C SER A 487 26.22 34.69 -2.51
N LYS A 488 25.56 35.42 -3.43
CA LYS A 488 25.96 36.78 -3.84
C LYS A 488 25.15 37.90 -3.19
N LYS A 489 24.08 37.60 -2.46
CA LYS A 489 23.23 38.59 -1.76
C LYS A 489 23.32 38.54 -0.24
N VAL A 490 24.43 38.01 0.28
CA VAL A 490 24.79 38.14 1.69
C VAL A 490 26.17 38.78 1.75
N ASN A 491 26.18 40.11 1.66
CA ASN A 491 27.17 40.99 2.25
C ASN A 491 26.45 42.28 2.64
#